data_AF-A6FEF5-F1
#
_entry.id   AF-A6FEF5-F1
#
_cell.length_a   1.000
_cell.length_b   1.000
_cell.length_c   1.000
_cell.angle_alpha   90.00
_cell.angle_beta   90.00
_cell.angle_gamma   90.00
#
_symmetry.space_group_name_H-M   'P 1'
#
loop_
_entity.id
_entity.type
_entity.pdbx_description
1 polymer ?
#
loop_
_entity_poly.entity_id
_entity_poly.type
_entity_poly.pdbx_seq_one_letter_code
_entity_poly.pdbx_strand_id
1 'polypeptide(L)'
;MNYIELESYSRKWIFNHKSLPINAEDLANIKPFSKERAGQLWSQLISSQCNFTDQFSKGDWPHDQKTWLLEADWQRAWDNDDSHELPEEVLAHLTWDDNSKVYFCYERFNMIETNWGTFKRNWKNFLFYDDGALLISAKRKETLSFKENGSVLIGTRAPIQPAK
;
A
#
# COMPACT_ATOMS: atom_id res chain seq x y z
N MET A 1 11.10 9.72 16.24
CA MET A 1 10.09 8.65 16.52
C MET A 1 9.69 8.04 15.19
N ASN A 2 9.69 6.71 15.05
CA ASN A 2 9.41 6.07 13.74
C ASN A 2 7.92 6.01 13.42
N TYR A 3 7.08 5.79 14.43
CA TYR A 3 5.63 5.63 14.30
C TYR A 3 4.90 6.74 15.05
N ILE A 4 3.64 6.94 14.70
CA ILE A 4 2.68 7.66 15.53
C ILE A 4 1.60 6.68 15.98
N GLU A 5 0.96 6.97 17.11
CA GLU A 5 -0.22 6.24 17.56
C GLU A 5 -1.33 6.34 16.51
N LEU A 6 -2.06 5.24 16.30
CA LEU A 6 -3.21 5.23 15.38
C LEU A 6 -4.25 6.29 15.77
N GLU A 7 -4.42 6.55 17.07
CA GLU A 7 -5.31 7.61 17.58
C GLU A 7 -4.88 9.03 17.18
N SER A 8 -3.59 9.24 16.90
CA SER A 8 -3.04 10.52 16.43
C SER A 8 -2.99 10.61 14.89
N TYR A 9 -3.35 9.53 14.19
CA TYR A 9 -3.36 9.50 12.73
C TYR A 9 -4.56 10.27 12.19
N SER A 10 -4.31 11.24 11.31
CA SER A 10 -5.36 12.13 10.76
C SER A 10 -6.46 11.39 10.01
N ARG A 11 -6.13 10.24 9.40
CA ARG A 11 -7.06 9.41 8.64
C ARG A 11 -7.53 8.18 9.42
N LYS A 12 -7.41 8.16 10.75
CA LYS A 12 -7.83 7.01 11.59
C LYS A 12 -9.30 6.60 11.40
N TRP A 13 -10.15 7.48 10.89
CA TRP A 13 -11.54 7.20 10.61
C TRP A 13 -11.74 6.05 9.62
N ILE A 14 -10.79 5.82 8.68
CA ILE A 14 -10.85 4.70 7.73
C ILE A 14 -10.72 3.34 8.41
N PHE A 15 -10.08 3.28 9.58
CA PHE A 15 -9.90 2.05 10.36
C PHE A 15 -10.91 1.90 11.50
N ASN A 16 -11.75 2.92 11.71
CA ASN A 16 -12.81 2.96 12.71
C ASN A 16 -14.21 2.98 12.06
N HIS A 17 -14.28 2.65 10.76
CA HIS A 17 -15.54 2.70 10.02
C HIS A 17 -16.45 1.54 10.42
N LYS A 18 -17.69 1.85 10.83
CA LYS A 18 -18.62 0.85 11.40
C LYS A 18 -19.00 -0.28 10.43
N SER A 19 -18.98 -0.01 9.11
CA SER A 19 -19.30 -1.03 8.11
C SER A 19 -18.16 -2.01 7.83
N LEU A 20 -16.92 -1.68 8.22
CA LEU A 20 -15.73 -2.50 7.99
C LEU A 20 -14.93 -2.63 9.30
N PRO A 21 -15.48 -3.31 10.32
CA PRO A 21 -14.82 -3.41 11.62
C PRO A 21 -13.50 -4.19 11.52
N ILE A 22 -12.45 -3.65 12.13
CA ILE A 22 -11.15 -4.29 12.24
C ILE A 22 -10.99 -4.86 13.65
N ASN A 23 -10.54 -6.10 13.76
CA ASN A 23 -10.28 -6.72 15.07
C ASN A 23 -9.07 -6.06 15.77
N ALA A 24 -8.98 -6.22 17.09
CA ALA A 24 -7.94 -5.56 17.88
C ALA A 24 -6.51 -6.01 17.53
N GLU A 25 -6.32 -7.25 17.09
CA GLU A 25 -5.01 -7.78 16.69
C GLU A 25 -4.52 -7.12 15.40
N ASP A 26 -5.40 -6.97 14.41
CA ASP A 26 -5.12 -6.29 13.16
C ASP A 26 -4.90 -4.79 13.38
N LEU A 27 -5.72 -4.13 14.20
CA LEU A 27 -5.51 -2.72 14.57
C LEU A 27 -4.12 -2.48 15.18
N ALA A 28 -3.65 -3.38 16.04
CA ALA A 28 -2.31 -3.28 16.64
C ALA A 28 -1.16 -3.43 15.62
N ASN A 29 -1.44 -4.02 14.45
CA ASN A 29 -0.51 -4.16 13.35
C ASN A 29 -0.54 -2.99 12.35
N ILE A 30 -1.57 -2.14 12.40
CA ILE A 30 -1.66 -0.93 11.57
C ILE A 30 -0.85 0.18 12.24
N LYS A 31 0.36 0.44 11.72
CA LYS A 31 1.33 1.35 12.33
C LYS A 31 1.66 2.50 11.38
N PRO A 32 0.95 3.64 11.48
CA PRO A 32 1.27 4.83 10.70
C PRO A 32 2.67 5.34 11.05
N PHE A 33 3.47 5.62 10.03
CA PHE A 33 4.78 6.24 10.24
C PHE A 33 4.62 7.70 10.66
N SER A 34 5.63 8.21 11.38
CA SER A 34 5.79 9.66 11.52
C SER A 34 6.09 10.28 10.15
N LYS A 35 5.73 11.56 9.96
CA LYS A 35 5.99 12.27 8.69
C LYS A 35 7.47 12.20 8.29
N GLU A 36 8.37 12.39 9.25
CA GLU A 36 9.81 12.30 9.02
C GLU A 36 10.22 10.92 8.49
N ARG A 37 9.74 9.85 9.13
CA ARG A 37 10.08 8.48 8.74
C ARG A 37 9.46 8.10 7.39
N ALA A 38 8.21 8.45 7.16
CA ALA A 38 7.53 8.25 5.87
C ALA A 38 8.31 8.95 4.75
N GLY A 39 8.69 10.22 4.95
CA GLY A 39 9.43 10.99 3.95
C GLY A 39 10.78 10.38 3.60
N GLN A 40 11.52 9.86 4.58
CA GLN A 40 12.77 9.14 4.37
C GLN A 40 12.55 7.85 3.57
N LEU A 41 11.58 7.02 3.98
CA LEU A 41 11.27 5.75 3.32
C LEU A 41 10.78 5.95 1.89
N TRP A 42 9.93 6.95 1.66
CA TRP A 42 9.46 7.30 0.32
C TRP A 42 10.61 7.70 -0.58
N SER A 43 11.51 8.59 -0.12
CA SER A 43 12.69 8.99 -0.90
C SER A 43 13.65 7.85 -1.19
N GLN A 44 13.75 6.85 -0.31
CA GLN A 44 14.63 5.70 -0.49
C GLN A 44 14.02 4.59 -1.36
N LEU A 45 12.71 4.36 -1.25
CA LEU A 45 12.05 3.18 -1.82
C LEU A 45 11.16 3.51 -3.01
N ILE A 46 10.70 4.76 -3.16
CA ILE A 46 9.66 5.14 -4.13
C ILE A 46 10.17 6.23 -5.06
N SER A 47 10.39 7.44 -4.55
CA SER A 47 10.79 8.60 -5.36
C SER A 47 11.43 9.69 -4.49
N SER A 48 12.56 10.24 -4.95
CA SER A 48 13.17 11.42 -4.32
C SER A 48 12.59 12.75 -4.79
N GLN A 49 11.76 12.75 -5.85
CA GLN A 49 11.32 13.95 -6.56
C GLN A 49 9.80 14.18 -6.51
N CYS A 50 9.00 13.12 -6.37
CA CYS A 50 7.55 13.20 -6.32
C CYS A 50 7.05 13.03 -4.89
N ASN A 51 5.88 13.62 -4.59
CA ASN A 51 5.23 13.45 -3.28
C ASN A 51 3.97 12.59 -3.35
N PHE A 52 3.36 12.44 -4.52
CA PHE A 52 2.09 11.76 -4.72
C PHE A 52 2.22 10.67 -5.79
N THR A 53 1.31 9.69 -5.75
CA THR A 53 1.34 8.49 -6.61
C THR A 53 0.91 8.73 -8.06
N ASP A 54 0.24 9.84 -8.33
CA ASP A 54 -0.18 10.31 -9.64
C ASP A 54 0.89 11.17 -10.35
N GLN A 55 1.89 11.64 -9.61
CA GLN A 55 2.90 12.59 -10.08
C GLN A 55 4.22 11.95 -10.52
N PHE A 56 4.32 10.62 -10.55
CA PHE A 56 5.57 9.94 -10.91
C PHE A 56 6.04 10.31 -12.31
N SER A 57 7.34 10.59 -12.41
CA SER A 57 7.96 11.09 -13.64
C SER A 57 9.17 10.24 -14.03
N LYS A 58 9.81 10.60 -15.15
CA LYS A 58 10.98 9.87 -15.65
C LYS A 58 12.06 9.79 -14.56
N GLY A 59 12.48 8.57 -14.23
CA GLY A 59 13.45 8.29 -13.17
C GLY A 59 12.83 7.62 -11.95
N ASP A 60 11.50 7.74 -11.76
CA ASP A 60 10.78 6.99 -10.74
C ASP A 60 10.39 5.62 -11.28
N TRP A 61 10.70 4.54 -10.55
CA TRP A 61 10.33 3.20 -10.99
C TRP A 61 8.82 2.99 -11.20
N PRO A 62 7.89 3.66 -10.47
CA PRO A 62 6.47 3.51 -10.75
C PRO A 62 6.04 4.10 -12.11
N HIS A 63 6.84 5.02 -12.67
CA HIS A 63 6.61 5.59 -14.01
C HIS A 63 7.07 4.64 -15.12
N ASP A 64 7.99 3.71 -14.84
CA ASP A 64 8.49 2.77 -15.84
C ASP A 64 7.44 1.69 -16.13
N GLN A 65 6.97 1.62 -17.39
CA GLN A 65 6.03 0.60 -17.85
C GLN A 65 6.56 -0.82 -17.64
N LYS A 66 7.88 -1.03 -17.64
CA LYS A 66 8.50 -2.34 -17.40
C LYS A 66 8.31 -2.85 -15.97
N THR A 67 7.96 -1.98 -15.03
CA THR A 67 7.62 -2.37 -13.66
C THR A 67 6.33 -3.19 -13.65
N TRP A 68 5.36 -2.83 -14.49
CA TRP A 68 4.00 -3.35 -14.45
C TRP A 68 3.84 -4.50 -15.44
N LEU A 69 3.30 -5.61 -14.94
CA LEU A 69 3.20 -6.87 -15.69
C LEU A 69 1.77 -7.17 -16.10
N LEU A 70 0.83 -6.82 -15.23
CA LEU A 70 -0.60 -7.09 -15.38
C LEU A 70 -1.42 -6.01 -14.67
N GLU A 71 -2.68 -5.92 -15.05
CA GLU A 71 -3.67 -5.00 -14.49
C GLU A 71 -4.93 -5.78 -14.14
N ALA A 72 -5.52 -5.48 -12.99
CA ALA A 72 -6.77 -6.07 -12.52
C ALA A 72 -7.73 -4.99 -12.01
N ASP A 73 -9.00 -5.35 -11.83
CA ASP A 73 -10.06 -4.45 -11.37
C ASP A 73 -10.31 -4.66 -9.87
N TRP A 74 -9.75 -3.79 -9.03
CA TRP A 74 -9.94 -3.90 -7.58
C TRP A 74 -11.31 -3.35 -7.16
N GLN A 75 -11.88 -2.41 -7.92
CA GLN A 75 -13.19 -1.84 -7.60
C GLN A 75 -14.31 -2.84 -7.82
N ARG A 76 -14.22 -3.66 -8.86
CA ARG A 76 -15.14 -4.79 -9.03
C ARG A 76 -15.08 -5.79 -7.88
N ALA A 77 -13.88 -6.07 -7.36
CA ALA A 77 -13.72 -6.92 -6.16
C ALA A 77 -14.24 -6.22 -4.89
N TRP A 78 -14.17 -4.90 -4.85
CA TRP A 78 -14.72 -4.10 -3.76
C TRP A 78 -16.25 -4.19 -3.70
N ASP A 79 -16.90 -4.00 -4.84
CA ASP A 79 -18.36 -3.99 -4.99
C ASP A 79 -19.00 -5.38 -4.90
N ASN A 80 -18.19 -6.43 -4.87
CA ASN A 80 -18.68 -7.78 -4.69
C ASN A 80 -19.02 -8.04 -3.20
N ASP A 81 -20.30 -8.20 -2.90
CA ASP A 81 -20.77 -8.54 -1.55
C ASP A 81 -20.49 -10.01 -1.16
N ASP A 82 -20.37 -10.90 -2.16
CA ASP A 82 -20.14 -12.33 -1.95
C ASP A 82 -18.66 -12.66 -1.71
N SER A 83 -17.73 -11.77 -2.08
CA SER A 83 -16.29 -11.94 -1.90
C SER A 83 -15.65 -10.76 -1.17
N HIS A 84 -14.86 -11.09 -0.14
CA HIS A 84 -14.12 -10.10 0.64
C HIS A 84 -12.63 -10.06 0.27
N GLU A 85 -12.24 -10.81 -0.76
CA GLU A 85 -10.85 -10.97 -1.15
C GLU A 85 -10.41 -9.93 -2.19
N LEU A 86 -9.10 -9.71 -2.28
CA LEU A 86 -8.49 -8.97 -3.37
C LEU A 86 -8.67 -9.73 -4.70
N PRO A 87 -8.50 -9.07 -5.85
CA PRO A 87 -8.48 -9.74 -7.15
C PRO A 87 -7.52 -10.93 -7.16
N GLU A 88 -7.91 -12.03 -7.83
CA GLU A 88 -7.14 -13.28 -7.87
C GLU A 88 -5.72 -13.06 -8.42
N GLU A 89 -5.57 -12.13 -9.37
CA GLU A 89 -4.30 -11.75 -9.98
C GLU A 89 -3.33 -11.15 -8.95
N VAL A 90 -3.84 -10.37 -7.99
CA VAL A 90 -3.04 -9.82 -6.89
C VAL A 90 -2.56 -10.94 -5.98
N LEU A 91 -3.45 -11.87 -5.63
CA LEU A 91 -3.15 -12.98 -4.73
C LEU A 91 -2.19 -14.00 -5.36
N ALA A 92 -2.31 -14.24 -6.67
CA ALA A 92 -1.42 -15.09 -7.43
C ALA A 92 0.00 -14.49 -7.58
N HIS A 93 0.10 -13.17 -7.72
CA HIS A 93 1.38 -12.48 -7.85
C HIS A 93 2.10 -12.29 -6.51
N LEU A 94 1.35 -11.96 -5.45
CA LEU A 94 1.90 -11.74 -4.10
C LEU A 94 1.91 -13.02 -3.26
N THR A 95 2.89 -13.89 -3.51
CA THR A 95 3.13 -15.11 -2.69
C THR A 95 3.86 -14.79 -1.39
N TRP A 96 3.37 -13.80 -0.65
CA TRP A 96 3.96 -13.34 0.60
C TRP A 96 3.35 -14.09 1.79
N ASP A 97 4.18 -14.44 2.78
CA ASP A 97 3.70 -14.95 4.06
C ASP A 97 2.91 -13.88 4.79
N ASP A 98 1.89 -14.25 5.56
CA ASP A 98 1.03 -13.29 6.28
C ASP A 98 1.82 -12.35 7.20
N ASN A 99 2.92 -12.82 7.79
CA ASN A 99 3.80 -12.02 8.65
C ASN A 99 4.77 -11.09 7.87
N SER A 100 4.74 -11.12 6.54
CA SER A 100 5.61 -10.28 5.72
C SER A 100 5.27 -8.81 5.93
N LYS A 101 6.29 -8.00 6.26
CA LYS A 101 6.13 -6.56 6.40
C LYS A 101 5.86 -5.92 5.04
N VAL A 102 4.81 -5.11 5.01
CA VAL A 102 4.37 -4.35 3.84
C VAL A 102 4.13 -2.90 4.23
N TYR A 103 4.35 -2.00 3.27
CA TYR A 103 4.09 -0.58 3.42
C TYR A 103 3.00 -0.18 2.45
N PHE A 104 1.96 0.45 2.99
CA PHE A 104 0.91 1.10 2.22
C PHE A 104 1.23 2.59 2.13
N CYS A 105 1.36 3.09 0.91
CA CYS A 105 1.95 4.40 0.63
C CYS A 105 0.95 5.27 -0.13
N TYR A 106 0.22 6.12 0.58
CA TYR A 106 -0.69 7.08 -0.02
C TYR A 106 0.08 8.24 -0.67
N GLU A 107 1.05 8.79 0.06
CA GLU A 107 1.88 9.92 -0.36
C GLU A 107 3.14 9.96 0.52
N ARG A 108 4.11 10.80 0.16
CA ARG A 108 5.44 10.86 0.79
C ARG A 108 5.42 10.98 2.31
N PHE A 109 4.48 11.71 2.88
CA PHE A 109 4.40 11.92 4.33
C PHE A 109 3.27 11.14 4.99
N ASN A 110 2.65 10.21 4.26
CA ASN A 110 1.56 9.37 4.73
C ASN A 110 1.76 7.93 4.26
N MET A 111 2.43 7.15 5.10
CA MET A 111 2.72 5.75 4.88
C MET A 111 2.37 4.95 6.14
N ILE A 112 1.91 3.72 5.95
CA ILE A 112 1.54 2.80 7.02
C ILE A 112 2.36 1.53 6.90
N GLU A 113 3.02 1.11 7.98
CA GLU A 113 3.54 -0.26 8.09
C GLU A 113 2.44 -1.18 8.60
N THR A 114 2.33 -2.35 7.97
CA THR A 114 1.54 -3.47 8.49
C THR A 114 2.16 -4.80 8.03
N ASN A 115 1.48 -5.91 8.30
CA ASN A 115 1.82 -7.21 7.72
C ASN A 115 0.83 -7.58 6.60
N TRP A 116 1.26 -8.46 5.70
CA TRP A 116 0.46 -8.86 4.54
C TRP A 116 -0.89 -9.48 4.91
N GLY A 117 -0.94 -10.29 5.98
CA GLY A 117 -2.19 -10.90 6.45
C GLY A 117 -3.20 -9.86 6.92
N THR A 118 -2.76 -8.88 7.72
CA THR A 118 -3.58 -7.76 8.19
C THR A 118 -4.04 -6.90 7.01
N PHE A 119 -3.18 -6.61 6.04
CA PHE A 119 -3.60 -5.90 4.83
C PHE A 119 -4.64 -6.70 4.05
N LYS A 120 -4.41 -7.98 3.74
CA LYS A 120 -5.37 -8.83 2.99
C LYS A 120 -6.75 -8.87 3.62
N ARG A 121 -6.85 -9.00 4.95
CA ARG A 121 -8.15 -9.05 5.63
C ARG A 121 -8.86 -7.71 5.66
N ASN A 122 -8.12 -6.61 5.62
CA ASN A 122 -8.64 -5.27 5.85
C ASN A 122 -8.42 -4.33 4.65
N TRP A 123 -8.15 -4.87 3.46
CA TRP A 123 -7.70 -4.11 2.29
C TRP A 123 -8.70 -3.02 1.90
N LYS A 124 -10.01 -3.28 2.07
CA LYS A 124 -11.06 -2.29 1.85
C LYS A 124 -10.87 -1.05 2.74
N ASN A 125 -10.47 -1.20 4.01
CA ASN A 125 -10.18 -0.04 4.88
C ASN A 125 -8.99 0.80 4.37
N PHE A 126 -7.98 0.16 3.77
CA PHE A 126 -6.84 0.88 3.20
C PHE A 126 -7.20 1.64 1.92
N LEU A 127 -8.08 1.08 1.08
CA LEU A 127 -8.53 1.71 -0.17
C LEU A 127 -9.77 2.59 -0.01
N PHE A 128 -10.29 2.75 1.20
CA PHE A 128 -11.42 3.65 1.47
C PHE A 128 -11.13 5.11 1.08
N TYR A 129 -9.84 5.46 0.98
CA TYR A 129 -9.35 6.73 0.50
C TYR A 129 -8.91 6.57 -0.97
N ASP A 130 -9.80 6.92 -1.90
CA ASP A 130 -9.72 6.65 -3.34
C ASP A 130 -8.72 7.54 -4.13
N ASP A 131 -7.71 8.12 -3.47
CA ASP A 131 -6.69 8.99 -4.12
C ASP A 131 -5.50 8.17 -4.69
N GLY A 132 -5.66 6.84 -4.79
CA GLY A 132 -4.60 5.91 -5.18
C GLY A 132 -3.53 5.66 -4.10
N ALA A 133 -2.79 4.57 -4.28
CA ALA A 133 -1.74 4.16 -3.33
C ALA A 133 -0.78 3.13 -3.93
N LEU A 134 0.42 3.03 -3.37
CA LEU A 134 1.33 1.91 -3.62
C LEU A 134 1.33 0.92 -2.45
N LEU A 135 1.38 -0.37 -2.75
CA LEU A 135 1.72 -1.41 -1.78
C LEU A 135 3.09 -2.00 -2.12
N ILE A 136 4.05 -1.87 -1.20
CA ILE A 136 5.41 -2.36 -1.38
C ILE A 136 5.90 -3.16 -0.18
N SER A 137 6.96 -3.96 -0.36
CA SER A 137 7.77 -4.47 0.74
C SER A 137 9.19 -3.92 0.65
N ALA A 138 9.83 -3.64 1.80
CA ALA A 138 11.24 -3.25 1.82
C ALA A 138 12.18 -4.38 1.37
N LYS A 139 11.76 -5.64 1.49
CA LYS A 139 12.59 -6.83 1.24
C LYS A 139 12.27 -7.54 -0.06
N ARG A 140 11.11 -7.25 -0.67
CA ARG A 140 10.60 -7.95 -1.84
C ARG A 140 10.41 -6.99 -3.01
N LYS A 141 10.41 -7.53 -4.22
CA LYS A 141 10.34 -6.74 -5.46
C LYS A 141 8.93 -6.59 -5.98
N GLU A 142 8.01 -7.48 -5.60
CA GLU A 142 6.62 -7.38 -6.02
C GLU A 142 5.99 -6.11 -5.42
N THR A 143 5.12 -5.49 -6.20
CA THR A 143 4.51 -4.21 -5.87
C THR A 143 3.15 -4.08 -6.53
N LEU A 144 2.26 -3.32 -5.89
CA LEU A 144 0.96 -2.94 -6.45
C LEU A 144 0.87 -1.41 -6.56
N SER A 145 0.11 -0.93 -7.54
CA SER A 145 -0.31 0.46 -7.66
C SER A 145 -1.82 0.52 -7.86
N PHE A 146 -2.53 0.89 -6.80
CA PHE A 146 -3.96 1.12 -6.82
C PHE A 146 -4.24 2.50 -7.39
N LYS A 147 -5.13 2.55 -8.36
CA LYS A 147 -5.52 3.76 -9.09
C LYS A 147 -6.94 4.16 -8.72
N GLU A 148 -7.20 5.47 -8.77
CA GLU A 148 -8.51 6.10 -8.51
C GLU A 148 -9.59 5.66 -9.52
N ASN A 149 -9.18 5.14 -10.69
CA ASN A 149 -10.11 4.62 -11.70
C ASN A 149 -10.59 3.19 -11.41
N GLY A 150 -10.31 2.64 -10.23
CA GLY A 150 -10.69 1.28 -9.84
C GLY A 150 -9.74 0.17 -10.30
N SER A 151 -8.65 0.48 -11.02
CA SER A 151 -7.68 -0.51 -11.45
C SER A 151 -6.46 -0.62 -10.55
N VAL A 152 -5.86 -1.81 -10.50
CA VAL A 152 -4.61 -2.10 -9.78
C VAL A 152 -3.58 -2.60 -10.76
N LEU A 153 -2.46 -1.88 -10.87
CA LEU A 153 -1.29 -2.35 -11.60
C LEU A 153 -0.49 -3.28 -10.70
N ILE A 154 -0.16 -4.45 -11.22
CA ILE A 154 0.56 -5.50 -10.51
C ILE A 154 1.92 -5.65 -11.19
N GLY A 155 2.99 -5.58 -10.40
CA GLY A 155 4.33 -5.39 -10.95
C GLY A 155 5.46 -5.94 -10.09
N THR A 156 6.66 -5.83 -10.65
CA THR A 156 7.93 -6.15 -10.01
C THR A 156 8.90 -5.01 -10.25
N ARG A 157 9.24 -4.26 -9.19
CA ARG A 157 10.20 -3.15 -9.30
C ARG A 157 11.64 -3.65 -9.33
N ALA A 158 12.52 -2.85 -9.92
CA ALA A 158 13.96 -3.10 -9.88
C ALA A 158 14.45 -3.24 -8.42
N PRO A 159 15.46 -4.08 -8.15
CA PRO A 159 16.01 -4.22 -6.81
C PRO A 159 16.40 -2.86 -6.24
N ILE A 160 15.90 -2.57 -5.03
CA ILE A 160 16.36 -1.45 -4.23
C ILE A 160 17.81 -1.76 -3.89
N GLN A 161 18.76 -1.10 -4.56
CA GLN A 161 20.15 -1.21 -4.15
C GLN A 161 20.24 -0.66 -2.73
N PRO A 162 20.78 -1.41 -1.76
CA PRO A 162 21.03 -0.85 -0.45
C PRO A 162 21.94 0.37 -0.65
N ALA A 163 21.57 1.50 -0.06
CA ALA A 163 22.44 2.66 0.01
C ALA A 163 23.80 2.18 0.58
N LYS A 164 24.87 2.36 -0.19
CA LYS A 164 26.24 2.09 0.26
C LYS A 164 26.60 2.96 1.45
#